data_AF-A0A1M3MD56-F1
#
_entry.id   AF-A0A1M3MD56-F1
#
_cell.length_a   1.000
_cell.length_b   1.000
_cell.length_c   1.000
_cell.angle_alpha   90.00
_cell.angle_beta   90.00
_cell.angle_gamma   90.00
#
_symmetry.space_group_name_H-M   'P 1'
#
loop_
_entity.id
_entity.type
_entity.pdbx_description
1 polymer ?
#
loop_
_entity_poly.entity_id
_entity_poly.type
_entity_poly.pdbx_seq_one_letter_code
_entity_poly.pdbx_strand_id
1 'polypeptide(L)'
;MKTLSFISSLVVMLLVTSMAATAAAKGENAPASFEVTSETTAAARTAVASVTSATSLPVVRFFNADTIVVVSPENCAPTATDKDDLESVVFWDTDHRRPVYVYKSEFELTRKDKKHHMLFIGCLNQFQRRENFNIPISRAGKGFRIDNRQFDRPSDAFFYINPKADRMYLCKNTPDARHRFFEIGGTPFPLHVFSDNRLVLTGYNQ
;
A
#
# COMPACT_ATOMS: atom_id res chain seq x y z
N MET A 1 -18.94 -30.19 24.87
CA MET A 1 -19.03 -28.72 24.85
C MET A 1 -17.68 -28.14 25.26
N LYS A 2 -16.96 -27.50 24.34
CA LYS A 2 -15.80 -26.66 24.62
C LYS A 2 -15.92 -25.43 23.72
N THR A 3 -16.24 -24.31 24.33
CA THR A 3 -16.27 -22.97 23.74
C THR A 3 -14.84 -22.47 23.55
N LEU A 4 -14.43 -22.22 22.31
CA LEU A 4 -13.24 -21.40 22.03
C LEU A 4 -13.69 -19.98 21.69
N SER A 5 -13.33 -19.07 22.59
CA SER A 5 -13.51 -17.63 22.46
C SER A 5 -12.56 -17.07 21.40
N PHE A 6 -13.12 -16.38 20.42
CA PHE A 6 -12.40 -15.49 19.52
C PHE A 6 -11.85 -14.32 20.32
N ILE A 7 -10.56 -14.02 20.18
CA ILE A 7 -10.01 -12.70 20.53
C ILE A 7 -9.67 -12.00 19.22
N SER A 8 -10.56 -11.09 18.85
CA SER A 8 -10.34 -10.01 17.89
C SER A 8 -9.42 -8.98 18.55
N SER A 9 -8.31 -8.63 17.90
CA SER A 9 -7.59 -7.39 18.21
C SER A 9 -7.20 -6.69 16.91
N LEU A 10 -8.13 -5.85 16.49
CA LEU A 10 -7.97 -4.74 15.56
C LEU A 10 -7.12 -3.66 16.24
N VAL A 11 -5.95 -3.32 15.67
CA VAL A 11 -5.30 -2.03 15.93
C VAL A 11 -4.79 -1.47 14.60
N VAL A 12 -5.61 -0.61 13.99
CA VAL A 12 -5.17 0.40 13.03
C VAL A 12 -5.70 1.71 13.58
N MET A 13 -4.80 2.64 13.93
CA MET A 13 -5.18 4.02 14.18
C MET A 13 -4.18 4.94 13.50
N LEU A 14 -4.62 5.56 12.40
CA LEU A 14 -4.12 6.85 11.94
C LEU A 14 -4.71 7.93 12.86
N LEU A 15 -3.90 8.86 13.33
CA LEU A 15 -4.38 10.18 13.71
C LEU A 15 -3.28 11.23 13.50
N VAL A 16 -3.57 12.12 12.55
CA VAL A 16 -2.98 13.44 12.40
C VAL A 16 -3.66 14.35 13.42
N THR A 17 -2.89 15.09 14.22
CA THR A 17 -3.09 16.51 14.58
C THR A 17 -2.13 16.91 15.70
N SER A 18 -1.26 17.90 15.46
CA SER A 18 -0.75 18.76 16.53
C SER A 18 -0.98 20.22 16.14
N MET A 19 -2.17 20.73 16.48
CA MET A 19 -2.30 22.16 16.76
C MET A 19 -1.74 22.39 18.16
N ALA A 20 -0.65 23.13 18.23
CA ALA A 20 -0.14 23.66 19.49
C ALA A 20 -1.17 24.64 20.06
N ALA A 21 -1.77 24.29 21.20
CA ALA A 21 -2.48 25.23 22.05
C ALA A 21 -1.81 25.20 23.43
N THR A 22 -0.90 26.15 23.64
CA THR A 22 -0.39 26.53 24.95
C THR A 22 -1.54 27.13 25.77
N ALA A 23 -1.94 26.46 26.84
CA ALA A 23 -2.75 27.07 27.88
C ALA A 23 -2.15 26.69 29.24
N ALA A 24 -1.54 27.68 29.87
CA ALA A 24 -1.12 27.62 31.26
C ALA A 24 -2.37 27.54 32.16
N ALA A 25 -2.47 26.49 32.97
CA ALA A 25 -3.42 26.41 34.07
C ALA A 25 -2.72 25.85 35.31
N LYS A 26 -2.67 26.70 36.34
CA LYS A 26 -2.22 26.46 37.70
C LYS A 26 -3.36 25.75 38.45
N GLY A 27 -3.12 24.60 39.06
CA GLY A 27 -4.09 23.94 39.94
C GLY A 27 -3.83 22.43 40.11
N GLU A 28 -3.79 21.98 41.36
CA GLU A 28 -3.50 20.62 41.80
C GLU A 28 -4.31 19.51 41.11
N ASN A 29 -3.61 18.47 40.63
CA ASN A 29 -3.91 17.05 40.88
C ASN A 29 -2.85 16.20 40.15
N ALA A 30 -1.95 15.59 40.93
CA ALA A 30 -0.95 14.66 40.40
C ALA A 30 -1.61 13.35 39.93
N PRO A 31 -1.34 12.85 38.71
CA PRO A 31 -1.66 11.47 38.37
C PRO A 31 -0.53 10.55 38.86
N ALA A 32 -0.93 9.39 39.36
CA ALA A 32 -0.04 8.35 39.89
C ALA A 32 1.08 7.99 38.90
N SER A 33 2.33 7.97 39.40
CA SER A 33 3.48 7.44 38.69
C SER A 33 3.36 5.92 38.58
N PHE A 34 3.13 5.41 37.37
CA PHE A 34 3.22 3.99 37.07
C PHE A 34 4.70 3.64 36.84
N GLU A 35 5.37 3.08 37.85
CA GLU A 35 6.72 2.56 37.70
C GLU A 35 6.69 1.29 36.82
N VAL A 36 7.11 1.43 35.58
CA VAL A 36 7.34 0.31 34.66
C VAL A 36 8.65 -0.36 35.08
N THR A 37 8.55 -1.53 35.70
CA THR A 37 9.73 -2.36 36.03
C THR A 37 10.43 -2.83 34.74
N SER A 38 11.77 -2.87 34.79
CA SER A 38 12.65 -3.18 33.64
C SER A 38 12.37 -4.54 32.98
N GLU A 39 11.82 -5.50 33.72
CA GLU A 39 11.41 -6.81 33.21
C GLU A 39 10.17 -6.74 32.32
N THR A 40 9.24 -5.81 32.61
CA THR A 40 8.06 -5.54 31.77
C THR A 40 8.47 -4.94 30.42
N THR A 41 9.52 -4.11 30.39
CA THR A 41 10.10 -3.60 29.14
C THR A 41 10.89 -4.65 28.36
N ALA A 42 11.52 -5.63 29.03
CA ALA A 42 12.25 -6.69 28.35
C ALA A 42 11.29 -7.69 27.70
N ALA A 43 10.26 -8.14 28.42
CA ALA A 43 9.22 -9.00 27.87
C ALA A 43 8.42 -8.31 26.76
N ALA A 44 8.12 -7.01 26.90
CA ALA A 44 7.50 -6.23 25.84
C ALA A 44 8.43 -6.06 24.63
N ARG A 45 9.74 -5.82 24.83
CA ARG A 45 10.71 -5.75 23.72
C ARG A 45 10.89 -7.10 23.02
N THR A 46 10.89 -8.21 23.75
CA THR A 46 10.97 -9.55 23.17
C THR A 46 9.67 -9.94 22.47
N ALA A 47 8.50 -9.54 22.97
CA ALA A 47 7.22 -9.75 22.31
C ALA A 47 7.08 -8.88 21.05
N VAL A 48 7.52 -7.62 21.08
CA VAL A 48 7.58 -6.75 19.91
C VAL A 48 8.61 -7.27 18.90
N ALA A 49 9.76 -7.76 19.35
CA ALA A 49 10.78 -8.39 18.50
C ALA A 49 10.30 -9.71 17.88
N SER A 50 9.53 -10.52 18.62
CA SER A 50 8.94 -11.76 18.10
C SER A 50 7.76 -11.51 17.17
N VAL A 51 7.05 -10.39 17.32
CA VAL A 51 6.01 -9.95 16.36
C VAL A 51 6.67 -9.33 15.11
N THR A 52 7.84 -8.69 15.21
CA THR A 52 8.60 -8.24 14.03
C THR A 52 9.24 -9.37 13.23
N SER A 53 9.31 -10.60 13.78
CA SER A 53 9.68 -11.79 13.00
C SER A 53 8.49 -12.43 12.26
N ALA A 54 7.27 -11.88 12.42
CA ALA A 54 6.09 -12.29 11.67
C ALA A 54 5.96 -11.43 10.41
N THR A 55 6.32 -12.00 9.25
CA THR A 55 5.97 -11.56 7.88
C THR A 55 5.50 -10.11 7.76
N SER A 56 6.43 -9.18 7.49
CA SER A 56 6.08 -7.80 7.16
C SER A 56 5.03 -7.76 6.05
N LEU A 57 4.08 -6.81 6.16
CA LEU A 57 2.98 -6.65 5.21
C LEU A 57 3.53 -6.61 3.77
N PRO A 58 2.86 -7.21 2.78
CA PRO A 58 3.36 -7.26 1.40
C PRO A 58 3.80 -5.89 0.88
N VAL A 59 3.05 -4.83 1.21
CA VAL A 59 3.40 -3.45 0.83
C VAL A 59 4.74 -3.04 1.44
N VAL A 60 4.96 -3.27 2.73
CA VAL A 60 6.25 -2.96 3.40
C VAL A 60 7.39 -3.73 2.74
N ARG A 61 7.20 -5.03 2.45
CA ARG A 61 8.19 -5.85 1.74
C ARG A 61 8.52 -5.33 0.34
N PHE A 62 7.52 -4.84 -0.38
CA PHE A 62 7.72 -4.28 -1.72
C PHE A 62 8.56 -3.01 -1.70
N PHE A 63 8.36 -2.15 -0.70
CA PHE A 63 9.12 -0.91 -0.57
C PHE A 63 10.47 -1.08 0.14
N ASN A 64 10.71 -2.22 0.79
CA ASN A 64 12.03 -2.62 1.28
C ASN A 64 12.90 -3.18 0.12
N ALA A 65 13.23 -2.30 -0.82
CA ALA A 65 14.11 -2.56 -1.95
C ALA A 65 14.99 -1.35 -2.24
N ASP A 66 16.18 -1.57 -2.80
CA ASP A 66 17.08 -0.47 -3.18
C ASP A 66 16.54 0.32 -4.39
N THR A 67 15.80 -0.35 -5.29
CA THR A 67 15.30 0.23 -6.53
C THR A 67 13.95 -0.34 -6.90
N ILE A 68 13.02 0.54 -7.24
CA ILE A 68 11.72 0.20 -7.81
C ILE A 68 11.66 0.73 -9.24
N VAL A 69 11.43 -0.16 -10.19
CA VAL A 69 11.17 0.23 -11.58
C VAL A 69 9.69 0.54 -11.72
N VAL A 70 9.37 1.80 -11.98
CA VAL A 70 8.00 2.27 -12.21
C VAL A 70 7.70 2.17 -13.69
N VAL A 71 6.71 1.36 -14.04
CA VAL A 71 6.37 1.00 -15.41
C VAL A 71 5.01 1.57 -15.75
N SER A 72 4.92 2.26 -16.87
CA SER A 72 3.66 2.82 -17.37
C SER A 72 3.47 2.57 -18.87
N PRO A 73 2.23 2.51 -19.37
CA PRO A 73 1.99 2.51 -20.80
C PRO A 73 2.28 3.91 -21.37
N GLU A 74 2.67 4.00 -22.63
CA GLU A 74 3.08 5.27 -23.25
C GLU A 74 2.00 6.37 -23.16
N ASN A 75 0.73 5.99 -23.35
CA ASN A 75 -0.39 6.92 -23.45
C ASN A 75 -1.12 7.16 -22.11
N CYS A 76 -0.60 6.62 -21.02
CA CYS A 76 -1.15 6.82 -19.68
C CYS A 76 -0.01 6.75 -18.64
N ALA A 77 0.98 7.61 -18.86
CA ALA A 77 2.10 7.82 -17.96
C ALA A 77 1.65 8.47 -16.65
N PRO A 78 2.35 8.23 -15.53
CA PRO A 78 2.07 8.88 -14.26
C PRO A 78 2.29 10.39 -14.37
N THR A 79 1.33 11.15 -13.83
CA THR A 79 1.42 12.61 -13.72
C THR A 79 2.49 13.05 -12.72
N ALA A 80 2.84 14.33 -12.68
CA ALA A 80 3.73 14.85 -11.64
C ALA A 80 3.18 14.57 -10.23
N THR A 81 1.87 14.76 -10.02
CA THR A 81 1.20 14.43 -8.75
C THR A 81 1.32 12.94 -8.40
N ASP A 82 1.14 12.03 -9.37
CA ASP A 82 1.29 10.59 -9.11
C ASP A 82 2.73 10.24 -8.66
N LYS A 83 3.75 10.95 -9.19
CA LYS A 83 5.15 10.76 -8.80
C LYS A 83 5.42 11.31 -7.40
N ASP A 84 4.95 12.52 -7.11
CA ASP A 84 5.08 13.13 -5.78
C ASP A 84 4.41 12.27 -4.71
N ASP A 85 3.22 11.76 -4.99
CA ASP A 85 2.50 10.83 -4.11
C ASP A 85 3.31 9.54 -3.87
N LEU A 86 3.89 8.96 -4.91
CA LEU A 86 4.68 7.73 -4.80
C LEU A 86 5.99 7.93 -4.03
N GLU A 87 6.70 9.02 -4.28
CA GLU A 87 8.02 9.32 -3.71
C GLU A 87 7.93 9.84 -2.27
N SER A 88 6.76 10.37 -1.88
CA SER A 88 6.49 10.83 -0.52
C SER A 88 6.05 9.72 0.42
N VAL A 89 5.70 8.52 -0.06
CA VAL A 89 5.26 7.43 0.82
C VAL A 89 6.40 7.00 1.75
N VAL A 90 6.15 7.06 3.05
CA VAL A 90 7.08 6.61 4.09
C VAL A 90 6.59 5.29 4.66
N PHE A 91 7.39 4.25 4.51
CA PHE A 91 7.17 2.97 5.18
C PHE A 91 8.09 2.91 6.41
N TRP A 92 7.49 2.80 7.59
CA TRP A 92 8.20 2.68 8.86
C TRP A 92 8.76 1.26 8.98
N ASP A 93 9.94 1.04 8.39
CA ASP A 93 10.82 -0.10 8.69
C ASP A 93 12.12 0.43 9.35
N THR A 94 12.91 -0.45 9.95
CA THR A 94 14.04 -0.12 10.84
C THR A 94 15.10 0.81 10.24
N ASP A 95 15.20 0.89 8.91
CA ASP A 95 16.29 1.59 8.23
C ASP A 95 15.89 2.92 7.56
N HIS A 96 14.60 3.28 7.52
CA HIS A 96 14.07 4.50 6.87
C HIS A 96 14.58 4.79 5.43
N ARG A 97 15.18 3.81 4.75
CA ARG A 97 15.73 3.97 3.41
C ARG A 97 14.59 3.98 2.40
N ARG A 98 14.57 4.99 1.53
CA ARG A 98 13.63 5.07 0.41
C ARG A 98 14.26 4.41 -0.82
N PRO A 99 13.50 3.63 -1.59
CA PRO A 99 13.98 3.10 -2.87
C PRO A 99 14.27 4.24 -3.84
N VAL A 100 15.22 4.01 -4.75
CA VAL A 100 15.35 4.83 -5.95
C VAL A 100 14.26 4.43 -6.94
N TYR A 101 13.46 5.40 -7.39
CA TYR A 101 12.44 5.18 -8.41
C TYR A 101 13.02 5.40 -9.81
N VAL A 102 12.86 4.41 -10.69
CA VAL A 102 13.28 4.48 -12.09
C VAL A 102 12.04 4.37 -12.97
N TYR A 103 11.62 5.49 -13.55
CA TYR A 103 10.45 5.55 -14.43
C TYR A 103 10.81 5.10 -15.84
N LYS A 104 10.00 4.19 -16.38
CA LYS A 104 10.12 3.68 -17.74
C LYS A 104 8.76 3.49 -18.39
N SER A 105 8.72 3.65 -19.71
CA SER A 105 7.63 3.10 -20.50
C SER A 105 7.71 1.57 -20.53
N GLU A 106 6.60 0.91 -20.78
CA GLU A 106 6.55 -0.55 -20.92
C GLU A 106 7.50 -1.06 -22.02
N PHE A 107 7.72 -0.27 -23.08
CA PHE A 107 8.59 -0.65 -24.20
C PHE A 107 10.08 -0.55 -23.87
N GLU A 108 10.44 0.35 -22.96
CA GLU A 108 11.81 0.54 -22.47
C GLU A 108 12.25 -0.55 -21.47
N LEU A 109 11.33 -1.44 -21.06
CA LEU A 109 11.65 -2.52 -20.13
C LEU A 109 12.63 -3.53 -20.72
N THR A 110 13.76 -3.66 -20.06
CA THR A 110 14.80 -4.65 -20.34
C THR A 110 14.68 -5.89 -19.45
N ARG A 111 15.42 -6.95 -19.76
CA ARG A 111 15.53 -8.14 -18.90
C ARG A 111 16.18 -7.84 -17.54
N LYS A 112 17.07 -6.84 -17.48
CA LYS A 112 17.73 -6.43 -16.22
C LYS A 112 16.71 -5.77 -15.29
N ASP A 113 15.83 -4.93 -15.83
CA ASP A 113 14.80 -4.24 -15.06
C ASP A 113 13.87 -5.22 -14.34
N LYS A 114 13.53 -6.34 -15.00
CA LYS A 114 12.68 -7.40 -14.42
C LYS A 114 13.28 -8.08 -13.17
N LYS A 115 14.56 -7.86 -12.86
CA LYS A 115 15.19 -8.38 -11.62
C LYS A 115 14.90 -7.51 -10.38
N HIS A 116 14.45 -6.27 -10.59
CA HIS A 116 14.07 -5.36 -9.52
C HIS A 116 12.59 -5.52 -9.15
N HIS A 117 12.18 -4.91 -8.06
CA HIS A 117 10.75 -4.71 -7.78
C HIS A 117 10.15 -3.81 -8.87
N MET A 118 8.94 -4.13 -9.32
CA MET A 118 8.28 -3.39 -10.38
C MET A 118 6.92 -2.89 -9.90
N LEU A 119 6.70 -1.59 -10.08
CA LEU A 119 5.41 -0.94 -9.89
C LEU A 119 4.80 -0.63 -11.24
N PHE A 120 3.69 -1.25 -11.58
CA PHE A 120 2.90 -0.91 -12.75
C PHE A 120 1.90 0.18 -12.37
N ILE A 121 2.00 1.35 -12.99
CA ILE A 121 1.09 2.47 -12.78
C ILE A 121 0.54 2.97 -14.12
N GLY A 122 -0.76 3.28 -14.16
CA GLY A 122 -1.43 3.80 -15.35
C GLY A 122 -2.61 2.96 -15.80
N CYS A 123 -2.97 3.08 -17.08
CA CYS A 123 -4.23 2.54 -17.59
C CYS A 123 -4.10 1.08 -17.99
N LEU A 124 -4.80 0.17 -17.29
CA LEU A 124 -4.63 -1.28 -17.47
C LEU A 124 -4.84 -1.72 -18.94
N ASN A 125 -5.84 -1.14 -19.60
CA ASN A 125 -6.20 -1.45 -20.99
C ASN A 125 -5.17 -0.95 -22.02
N GLN A 126 -4.25 -0.07 -21.64
CA GLN A 126 -3.24 0.50 -22.54
C GLN A 126 -1.87 -0.20 -22.48
N PHE A 127 -1.62 -1.00 -21.45
CA PHE A 127 -0.45 -1.88 -21.44
C PHE A 127 -0.57 -2.91 -22.58
N GLN A 128 0.52 -3.24 -23.27
CA GLN A 128 0.54 -4.17 -24.39
C GLN A 128 1.14 -5.53 -24.03
N ARG A 129 2.07 -5.59 -23.06
CA ARG A 129 2.77 -6.82 -22.66
C ARG A 129 1.97 -7.61 -21.63
N ARG A 130 1.15 -8.55 -22.11
CA ARG A 130 0.23 -9.36 -21.28
C ARG A 130 0.96 -10.20 -20.23
N GLU A 131 2.21 -10.60 -20.49
CA GLU A 131 3.00 -11.42 -19.57
C GLU A 131 3.30 -10.73 -18.23
N ASN A 132 3.20 -9.40 -18.18
CA ASN A 132 3.38 -8.61 -16.95
C ASN A 132 2.12 -8.61 -16.07
N PHE A 133 0.98 -9.11 -16.57
CA PHE A 133 -0.34 -9.02 -15.93
C PHE A 133 -0.95 -10.40 -15.69
N ASN A 134 -0.17 -11.33 -15.15
CA ASN A 134 -0.68 -12.58 -14.59
C ASN A 134 -1.22 -12.35 -13.17
N ILE A 135 -2.33 -11.62 -13.07
CA ILE A 135 -2.96 -11.16 -11.83
C ILE A 135 -4.47 -11.48 -11.87
N PRO A 136 -5.20 -11.52 -10.73
CA PRO A 136 -6.63 -11.85 -10.69
C PRO A 136 -7.55 -10.74 -11.26
N ILE A 137 -7.00 -9.86 -12.10
CA ILE A 137 -7.68 -8.73 -12.72
C ILE A 137 -7.47 -8.84 -14.22
N SER A 138 -8.56 -8.82 -14.97
CA SER A 138 -8.54 -8.90 -16.43
C SER A 138 -8.91 -7.56 -17.07
N ARG A 139 -8.36 -7.31 -18.25
CA ARG A 139 -8.70 -6.15 -19.07
C ARG A 139 -10.11 -6.28 -19.62
N ALA A 140 -10.85 -5.19 -19.65
CA ALA A 140 -12.10 -5.07 -20.39
C ALA A 140 -12.00 -3.92 -21.40
N GLY A 141 -12.90 -3.89 -22.39
CA GLY A 141 -12.92 -2.81 -23.39
C GLY A 141 -13.04 -1.43 -22.76
N LYS A 142 -13.75 -1.33 -21.63
CA LYS A 142 -13.75 -0.17 -20.73
C LYS A 142 -13.37 -0.64 -19.33
N GLY A 143 -12.22 -0.18 -18.86
CA GLY A 143 -11.67 -0.49 -17.54
C GLY A 143 -11.23 -1.94 -17.34
N PHE A 144 -11.66 -2.55 -16.25
CA PHE A 144 -11.18 -3.87 -15.82
C PHE A 144 -12.28 -4.73 -15.20
N ARG A 145 -11.98 -6.02 -15.05
CA ARG A 145 -12.86 -7.01 -14.44
C ARG A 145 -12.14 -7.80 -13.37
N ILE A 146 -12.86 -8.06 -12.29
CA ILE A 146 -12.46 -8.95 -11.21
C ILE A 146 -13.63 -9.89 -10.98
N ASP A 147 -13.37 -11.19 -11.06
CA ASP A 147 -14.39 -12.24 -11.08
C ASP A 147 -15.48 -11.93 -12.12
N ASN A 148 -16.74 -11.87 -11.67
CA ASN A 148 -17.90 -11.57 -12.51
C ASN A 148 -18.26 -10.08 -12.57
N ARG A 149 -17.49 -9.21 -11.92
CA ARG A 149 -17.78 -7.76 -11.82
C ARG A 149 -16.93 -6.95 -12.79
N GLN A 150 -17.55 -5.95 -13.42
CA GLN A 150 -16.87 -4.99 -14.29
C GLN A 150 -16.83 -3.62 -13.60
N PHE A 151 -15.69 -2.95 -13.75
CA PHE A 151 -15.39 -1.63 -13.22
C PHE A 151 -14.95 -0.76 -14.39
N ASP A 152 -15.89 0.01 -14.94
CA ASP A 152 -15.74 0.77 -16.19
C ASP A 152 -15.90 2.28 -16.01
N ARG A 153 -16.11 2.76 -14.78
CA ARG A 153 -16.21 4.20 -14.54
C ARG A 153 -14.83 4.84 -14.70
N PRO A 154 -14.74 6.11 -15.15
CA PRO A 154 -13.46 6.80 -15.26
C PRO A 154 -12.67 6.87 -13.94
N SER A 155 -13.38 6.96 -12.82
CA SER A 155 -12.84 7.02 -11.46
C SER A 155 -12.49 5.65 -10.88
N ASP A 156 -12.86 4.55 -11.53
CA ASP A 156 -12.54 3.22 -11.03
C ASP A 156 -11.04 2.94 -11.18
N ALA A 157 -10.46 2.38 -10.13
CA ALA A 157 -9.05 2.04 -10.05
C ALA A 157 -8.86 0.80 -9.18
N PHE A 158 -7.72 0.13 -9.30
CA PHE A 158 -7.37 -0.97 -8.42
C PHE A 158 -5.92 -0.88 -7.96
N PHE A 159 -5.72 -1.29 -6.73
CA PHE A 159 -4.42 -1.67 -6.22
C PHE A 159 -4.34 -3.20 -6.15
N TYR A 160 -3.21 -3.75 -6.59
CA TYR A 160 -2.90 -5.16 -6.37
C TYR A 160 -1.41 -5.34 -6.07
N ILE A 161 -1.08 -6.23 -5.15
CA ILE A 161 0.29 -6.67 -4.89
C ILE A 161 0.34 -8.19 -4.90
N ASN A 162 1.33 -8.74 -5.62
CA ASN A 162 1.46 -10.18 -5.72
C ASN A 162 1.99 -10.80 -4.40
N PRO A 163 1.81 -12.12 -4.17
CA PRO A 163 2.24 -12.76 -2.92
C PRO A 163 3.74 -12.62 -2.62
N LYS A 164 4.58 -12.57 -3.67
CA LYS A 164 6.02 -12.41 -3.54
C LYS A 164 6.42 -11.00 -3.09
N ALA A 165 5.53 -10.02 -3.22
CA ALA A 165 5.77 -8.61 -2.95
C ALA A 165 6.91 -8.00 -3.79
N ASP A 166 7.09 -8.49 -5.03
CA ASP A 166 8.03 -7.94 -6.01
C ASP A 166 7.32 -7.27 -7.19
N ARG A 167 5.98 -7.36 -7.26
CA ARG A 167 5.12 -6.73 -8.26
C ARG A 167 3.94 -6.05 -7.59
N MET A 168 3.83 -4.75 -7.81
CA MET A 168 2.71 -3.93 -7.35
C MET A 168 2.06 -3.24 -8.55
N TYR A 169 0.74 -3.05 -8.48
CA TYR A 169 -0.08 -2.53 -9.56
C TYR A 169 -0.99 -1.45 -8.98
N LEU A 170 -0.90 -0.24 -9.52
CA LEU A 170 -1.71 0.93 -9.22
C LEU A 170 -2.35 1.39 -10.54
N CYS A 171 -3.40 0.69 -10.97
CA CYS A 171 -3.98 0.94 -12.27
C CYS A 171 -5.32 1.67 -12.18
N LYS A 172 -5.56 2.56 -13.14
CA LYS A 172 -6.73 3.43 -13.24
C LYS A 172 -7.38 3.31 -14.62
N ASN A 173 -8.61 3.79 -14.77
CA ASN A 173 -9.30 3.71 -16.06
C ASN A 173 -8.99 4.87 -17.01
N THR A 174 -8.53 6.02 -16.50
CA THR A 174 -8.17 7.19 -17.31
C THR A 174 -6.83 7.81 -16.89
N PRO A 175 -6.12 8.50 -17.80
CA PRO A 175 -4.84 9.15 -17.49
C PRO A 175 -4.97 10.25 -16.43
N ASP A 176 -6.05 11.03 -16.50
CA ASP A 176 -6.24 12.24 -15.69
C ASP A 176 -6.76 11.94 -14.27
N ALA A 177 -7.24 10.73 -14.01
CA ALA A 177 -7.70 10.36 -12.68
C ALA A 177 -6.52 10.21 -11.72
N ARG A 178 -6.54 10.86 -10.56
CA ARG A 178 -5.59 10.56 -9.48
C ARG A 178 -5.93 9.20 -8.88
N HIS A 179 -4.93 8.38 -8.58
CA HIS A 179 -5.17 7.05 -8.03
C HIS A 179 -5.61 7.12 -6.55
N ARG A 180 -6.80 6.61 -6.24
CA ARG A 180 -7.41 6.74 -4.90
C ARG A 180 -6.65 6.05 -3.76
N PHE A 181 -5.76 5.11 -4.08
CA PHE A 181 -4.83 4.52 -3.12
C PHE A 181 -4.05 5.58 -2.32
N PHE A 182 -3.65 6.68 -2.94
CA PHE A 182 -2.87 7.72 -2.25
C PHE A 182 -3.70 8.60 -1.32
N GLU A 183 -5.02 8.63 -1.51
CA GLU A 183 -5.93 9.44 -0.69
C GLU A 183 -6.57 8.63 0.45
N ILE A 184 -7.01 7.41 0.12
CA ILE A 184 -7.70 6.52 1.06
C ILE A 184 -6.68 5.69 1.86
N GLY A 185 -5.49 5.48 1.29
CA GLY A 185 -4.48 4.57 1.82
C GLY A 185 -4.76 3.11 1.45
N GLY A 186 -3.80 2.25 1.78
CA GLY A 186 -3.92 0.80 1.69
C GLY A 186 -4.40 0.20 3.01
N THR A 187 -5.13 -0.92 2.91
CA THR A 187 -5.34 -1.83 4.05
C THR A 187 -4.30 -2.98 3.97
N PRO A 188 -4.20 -3.91 4.93
CA PRO A 188 -3.20 -4.98 4.87
C PRO A 188 -3.50 -6.03 3.77
N PHE A 189 -4.63 -5.92 3.08
CA PHE A 189 -5.02 -6.84 2.03
C PHE A 189 -4.27 -6.56 0.72
N PRO A 190 -3.94 -7.60 -0.07
CA PRO A 190 -3.20 -7.44 -1.32
C PRO A 190 -4.00 -6.85 -2.48
N LEU A 191 -5.34 -6.84 -2.40
CA LEU A 191 -6.21 -6.34 -3.46
C LEU A 191 -7.16 -5.27 -2.90
N HIS A 192 -7.30 -4.18 -3.65
CA HIS A 192 -8.28 -3.12 -3.42
C HIS A 192 -8.87 -2.67 -4.74
N VAL A 193 -10.18 -2.44 -4.76
CA VAL A 193 -10.86 -1.75 -5.85
C VAL A 193 -11.50 -0.49 -5.32
N PHE A 194 -11.20 0.60 -6.00
CA PHE A 194 -11.73 1.92 -5.71
C PHE A 194 -12.75 2.29 -6.77
N SER A 195 -13.83 2.92 -6.34
CA SER A 195 -14.84 3.50 -7.22
C SER A 195 -15.26 4.84 -6.63
N ASP A 196 -15.09 5.91 -7.41
CA ASP A 196 -15.23 7.28 -6.96
C ASP A 196 -14.36 7.55 -5.72
N ASN A 197 -14.96 7.86 -4.57
CA ASN A 197 -14.24 8.17 -3.32
C ASN A 197 -14.35 7.03 -2.30
N ARG A 198 -14.55 5.80 -2.75
CA ARG A 198 -14.81 4.65 -1.86
C ARG A 198 -13.99 3.43 -2.25
N LEU A 199 -13.57 2.68 -1.24
CA LEU A 199 -13.11 1.31 -1.39
C LEU A 199 -14.33 0.39 -1.51
N VAL A 200 -14.48 -0.31 -2.63
CA VAL A 200 -15.67 -1.13 -2.94
C VAL A 200 -15.40 -2.64 -2.96
N LEU A 201 -14.12 -3.03 -2.96
CA LEU A 201 -13.69 -4.42 -2.82
C LEU A 201 -12.31 -4.44 -2.17
N THR A 202 -12.10 -5.41 -1.27
CA THR A 202 -10.78 -5.74 -0.75
C THR A 202 -10.71 -7.23 -0.40
N GLY A 203 -9.54 -7.85 -0.49
CA GLY A 203 -9.42 -9.28 -0.21
C GLY A 203 -8.01 -9.85 -0.39
N TYR A 204 -7.86 -11.12 -0.03
CA TYR A 204 -6.64 -11.91 -0.25
C TYR A 204 -6.65 -12.59 -1.61
N ASN A 205 -5.45 -12.82 -2.14
CA ASN A 205 -5.25 -13.65 -3.33
C ASN A 205 -5.76 -15.05 -3.01
N GLN A 206 -6.77 -15.54 -3.74
CA GLN A 206 -7.15 -16.95 -3.72
C GLN A 206 -6.11 -17.79 -4.47
#